data_AF-A0A970PER6-F1
#
_entry.id   AF-A0A970PER6-F1
#
_cell.length_a   1.000
_cell.length_b   1.000
_cell.length_c   1.000
_cell.angle_alpha   90.00
_cell.angle_beta   90.00
_cell.angle_gamma   90.00
#
_symmetry.space_group_name_H-M   'P 1'
#
loop_
_entity.id
_entity.type
_entity.pdbx_description
1 polymer ?
#
loop_
_entity_poly.entity_id
_entity_poly.type
_entity_poly.pdbx_seq_one_letter_code
_entity_poly.pdbx_strand_id
1 'polypeptide(L)'
;MSRISKERKATYYIGMGMIVLGFILFISVFFFVAGAMKDPFRSSPPPFINSIIGMILMIAGSIVSNIGAKGAAGSGVILDPEQAREDLKPFNEAKGGMINDVVSNIDAIDHITKAQPPKEIIKIRCRNCNGLNDEDAKFCKSCGKEI
;
A
#
# COMPACT_ATOMS: atom_id res chain seq x y z
N MET A 1 13.15 -8.10 -11.97
CA MET A 1 11.67 -8.04 -12.12
C MET A 1 11.15 -9.44 -12.35
N SER A 2 10.73 -10.09 -11.26
CA SER A 2 10.13 -11.42 -11.27
C SER A 2 8.75 -11.35 -11.95
N ARG A 3 8.67 -11.74 -13.23
CA ARG A 3 7.41 -11.77 -13.96
C ARG A 3 6.63 -13.03 -13.53
N ILE A 4 5.40 -12.83 -13.05
CA ILE A 4 4.47 -13.93 -12.75
C ILE A 4 4.32 -14.80 -14.00
N SER A 5 4.35 -16.13 -13.84
CA SER A 5 4.23 -17.07 -14.95
C SER A 5 2.90 -16.87 -15.71
N LYS A 6 2.90 -17.13 -17.02
CA LYS A 6 1.70 -17.00 -17.85
C LYS A 6 0.56 -17.87 -17.33
N GLU A 7 0.89 -19.04 -16.79
CA GLU A 7 -0.05 -20.00 -16.19
C GLU A 7 -0.71 -19.42 -14.93
N ARG A 8 0.07 -18.90 -13.98
CA ARG A 8 -0.45 -18.26 -12.76
C ARG A 8 -1.38 -17.09 -13.08
N LYS A 9 -1.01 -16.29 -14.09
CA LYS A 9 -1.82 -15.18 -14.59
C LYS A 9 -3.15 -15.70 -15.17
N ALA A 10 -3.12 -16.73 -16.00
CA ALA A 10 -4.32 -17.33 -16.57
C ALA A 10 -5.27 -17.89 -15.48
N THR A 11 -4.75 -18.66 -14.52
CA THR A 11 -5.53 -19.18 -13.38
C THR A 11 -6.19 -18.05 -12.59
N TYR A 12 -5.46 -16.96 -12.34
CA TYR A 12 -6.01 -15.79 -11.65
C TYR A 12 -7.23 -15.19 -12.38
N TYR A 13 -7.11 -14.96 -13.70
CA TYR A 13 -8.20 -14.38 -14.50
C TYR A 13 -9.38 -15.33 -14.70
N ILE A 14 -9.14 -16.64 -14.78
CA ILE A 14 -10.21 -17.65 -14.81
C ILE A 14 -11.03 -17.57 -13.52
N GLY A 15 -10.37 -17.58 -12.36
CA GLY A 15 -11.05 -17.42 -11.08
C GLY A 15 -11.79 -16.07 -10.98
N MET A 16 -11.22 -15.00 -11.52
CA MET A 16 -11.87 -13.69 -11.52
C MET A 16 -13.12 -13.67 -12.43
N GLY A 17 -13.07 -14.33 -13.58
CA GLY A 17 -14.22 -14.54 -14.44
C GLY A 17 -15.34 -15.32 -13.75
N MET A 18 -15.00 -16.37 -12.99
CA MET A 18 -15.94 -17.12 -12.17
C MET A 18 -16.59 -16.24 -11.10
N ILE A 19 -15.81 -15.40 -10.41
CA ILE A 19 -16.36 -14.46 -9.40
C ILE A 19 -17.34 -13.48 -10.05
N VAL A 20 -16.96 -12.87 -11.18
CA VAL A 20 -17.82 -11.89 -11.87
C VAL A 20 -19.11 -12.54 -12.34
N LEU A 21 -19.03 -13.71 -12.98
CA LEU A 21 -20.22 -14.46 -13.41
C LEU A 21 -21.10 -14.84 -12.21
N GLY A 22 -20.49 -15.26 -11.11
CA GLY A 22 -21.20 -15.68 -9.89
C GLY A 22 -21.92 -14.51 -9.24
N PHE A 23 -21.27 -13.35 -9.23
CA PHE A 23 -21.86 -12.10 -8.75
C PHE A 23 -23.05 -11.66 -9.63
N ILE A 24 -22.94 -11.79 -10.95
CA ILE A 24 -24.06 -11.50 -11.88
C ILE A 24 -25.25 -12.43 -11.59
N LEU A 25 -25.01 -13.73 -11.39
CA LEU A 25 -26.07 -14.67 -11.04
C LEU A 25 -26.69 -14.35 -9.68
N PHE A 26 -25.86 -14.00 -8.69
CA PHE A 26 -26.32 -13.62 -7.36
C PHE A 26 -27.18 -12.35 -7.37
N ILE A 27 -26.71 -11.29 -8.04
CA ILE A 27 -27.42 -10.01 -8.08
C ILE A 27 -28.71 -10.10 -8.90
N SER A 28 -28.80 -11.03 -9.86
CA SER A 28 -30.00 -11.24 -10.69
C SER A 28 -31.27 -11.48 -9.86
N VAL A 29 -31.15 -12.12 -8.69
CA VAL A 29 -32.28 -12.39 -7.80
C VAL A 29 -32.83 -11.10 -7.20
N PHE A 30 -31.98 -10.11 -6.92
CA PHE A 30 -32.42 -8.81 -6.37
C PHE A 30 -33.20 -7.98 -7.37
N PHE A 31 -32.79 -8.00 -8.64
CA PHE A 31 -33.56 -7.36 -9.72
C PHE A 31 -34.93 -8.00 -9.86
N PHE A 32 -35.01 -9.32 -9.74
CA PHE A 32 -36.26 -10.05 -9.79
C PHE A 32 -37.18 -9.71 -8.61
N VAL A 33 -36.64 -9.70 -7.38
CA VAL A 33 -37.37 -9.32 -6.16
C VAL A 33 -37.87 -7.87 -6.26
N ALA A 34 -37.03 -6.94 -6.73
CA ALA A 34 -37.44 -5.56 -6.94
C ALA A 34 -38.60 -5.43 -7.96
N GLY A 35 -38.58 -6.23 -9.03
CA GLY A 35 -39.69 -6.33 -9.97
C GLY A 35 -40.97 -6.89 -9.33
N ALA A 36 -40.84 -7.91 -8.48
CA ALA A 36 -41.98 -8.47 -7.75
C ALA A 36 -42.60 -7.49 -6.75
N MET A 37 -41.80 -6.62 -6.14
CA MET A 37 -42.32 -5.54 -5.28
C MET A 37 -43.12 -4.48 -6.05
N LYS A 38 -42.82 -4.29 -7.35
CA LYS A 38 -43.53 -3.34 -8.21
C LYS A 38 -44.89 -3.87 -8.66
N ASP A 39 -44.99 -5.17 -8.95
CA ASP A 39 -46.21 -5.82 -9.45
C ASP A 39 -46.48 -7.16 -8.72
N PRO A 40 -46.91 -7.13 -7.45
CA PRO A 40 -46.95 -8.30 -6.56
C PRO A 40 -47.95 -9.40 -6.98
N PHE A 41 -48.92 -9.08 -7.82
CA PHE A 41 -49.95 -10.03 -8.28
C PHE A 41 -49.65 -10.66 -9.66
N ARG A 42 -48.57 -10.24 -10.34
CA ARG A 42 -48.17 -10.76 -11.66
C ARG A 42 -46.76 -11.35 -11.69
N SER A 43 -46.02 -11.26 -10.59
CA SER A 43 -44.64 -11.75 -10.55
C SER A 43 -44.58 -13.25 -10.35
N SER A 44 -43.83 -13.93 -11.22
CA SER A 44 -43.36 -15.31 -10.99
C SER A 44 -42.52 -15.37 -9.69
N PRO A 45 -42.32 -16.55 -9.06
CA PRO A 45 -41.43 -16.67 -7.92
C PRO A 45 -39.95 -16.42 -8.30
N PRO A 46 -39.13 -15.80 -7.42
CA PRO A 46 -37.72 -15.53 -7.70
C PRO A 46 -36.91 -16.81 -7.87
N PRO A 47 -35.97 -16.86 -8.85
CA PRO A 47 -35.10 -18.01 -9.06
C PRO A 47 -33.97 -18.01 -8.02
N PHE A 48 -34.30 -18.29 -6.75
CA PHE A 48 -33.32 -18.31 -5.64
C PHE A 48 -32.16 -19.29 -5.88
N ILE A 49 -32.36 -20.34 -6.67
CA ILE A 49 -31.32 -21.29 -7.09
C ILE A 49 -30.14 -20.55 -7.76
N ASN A 50 -30.40 -19.49 -8.53
CA ASN A 50 -29.34 -18.70 -9.17
C ASN A 50 -28.42 -18.04 -8.15
N SER A 51 -28.95 -17.62 -6.99
CA SER A 51 -28.13 -17.05 -5.93
C SER A 51 -27.22 -18.09 -5.27
N ILE A 52 -27.71 -19.32 -5.07
CA ILE A 52 -26.92 -20.43 -4.52
C ILE A 52 -25.80 -20.80 -5.48
N ILE A 53 -26.11 -20.96 -6.76
CA ILE A 53 -25.12 -21.24 -7.81
C ILE A 53 -24.11 -20.09 -7.88
N GLY A 54 -24.58 -18.84 -7.84
CA GLY A 54 -23.73 -17.64 -7.84
C GLY A 54 -22.76 -17.60 -6.67
N MET A 55 -23.23 -17.90 -5.45
CA MET A 55 -22.38 -17.97 -4.25
C MET A 55 -21.31 -19.06 -4.36
N ILE A 56 -21.68 -20.26 -4.81
CA ILE A 56 -20.72 -21.36 -5.00
C ILE A 56 -19.66 -20.96 -6.03
N LEU A 57 -20.08 -20.34 -7.15
CA LEU A 57 -19.16 -19.91 -8.20
C LEU A 57 -18.20 -18.81 -7.70
N MET A 58 -18.68 -17.87 -6.88
CA MET A 58 -17.84 -16.85 -6.24
C MET A 58 -16.81 -17.45 -5.28
N ILE A 59 -17.22 -18.41 -4.45
CA ILE A 59 -16.31 -19.09 -3.51
C ILE A 59 -15.23 -19.87 -4.28
N ALA A 60 -15.65 -20.70 -5.24
CA ALA A 60 -14.73 -21.48 -6.07
C ALA A 60 -13.78 -20.56 -6.86
N GLY A 61 -14.31 -19.50 -7.46
CA GLY A 61 -13.52 -18.50 -8.17
C GLY A 61 -12.50 -17.80 -7.26
N SER A 62 -12.87 -17.48 -6.01
CA SER A 62 -11.97 -16.90 -5.01
C SER A 62 -10.81 -17.84 -4.67
N ILE A 63 -11.07 -19.13 -4.51
CA ILE A 63 -10.02 -20.13 -4.27
C ILE A 63 -9.06 -20.19 -5.46
N VAL A 64 -9.60 -20.33 -6.67
CA VAL A 64 -8.81 -20.40 -7.92
C VAL A 64 -7.96 -19.14 -8.12
N SER A 65 -8.55 -17.95 -7.92
CA SER A 65 -7.80 -16.69 -8.02
C SER A 65 -6.73 -16.56 -6.95
N ASN A 66 -6.98 -16.99 -5.71
CA ASN A 66 -5.97 -16.97 -4.65
C ASN A 66 -4.78 -17.89 -4.97
N ILE A 67 -5.02 -19.06 -5.56
CA ILE A 67 -3.97 -19.97 -6.03
C ILE A 67 -3.18 -19.31 -7.18
N GLY A 68 -3.84 -18.69 -8.15
CA GLY A 68 -3.16 -17.99 -9.24
C GLY A 68 -2.28 -16.82 -8.74
N ALA A 69 -2.81 -16.04 -7.80
CA ALA A 69 -2.10 -14.92 -7.20
C ALA A 69 -0.90 -15.38 -6.37
N LYS A 70 -1.13 -16.27 -5.39
CA LYS A 70 -0.10 -16.63 -4.39
C LYS A 70 0.72 -17.86 -4.76
N GLY A 71 0.39 -18.57 -5.82
CA GLY A 71 0.97 -19.88 -6.14
C GLY A 71 0.36 -20.99 -5.27
N ALA A 72 0.59 -22.26 -5.63
CA ALA A 72 0.01 -23.39 -4.91
C ALA A 72 0.59 -23.53 -3.48
N ALA A 73 1.88 -23.24 -3.30
CA ALA A 73 2.50 -23.27 -1.99
C ALA A 73 2.15 -22.01 -1.18
N GLY A 74 2.19 -20.83 -1.81
CA GLY A 74 1.83 -19.58 -1.14
C GLY A 74 0.34 -19.42 -0.81
N SER A 75 -0.55 -20.20 -1.44
CA SER A 75 -1.98 -20.27 -1.10
C SER A 75 -2.31 -21.31 -0.03
N GLY A 76 -1.34 -22.12 0.40
CA GLY A 76 -1.53 -23.17 1.40
C GLY A 76 -2.14 -24.47 0.86
N VAL A 77 -2.24 -24.62 -0.47
CA VAL A 77 -2.64 -25.89 -1.12
C VAL A 77 -1.53 -26.93 -0.99
N ILE A 78 -0.29 -26.50 -1.19
CA ILE A 78 0.92 -27.30 -0.95
C ILE A 78 1.63 -26.74 0.29
N LEU A 79 1.89 -27.58 1.28
CA LEU A 79 2.55 -27.18 2.51
C LEU A 79 4.07 -27.37 2.38
N ASP A 80 4.70 -26.56 1.53
CA ASP A 80 6.16 -26.46 1.43
C ASP A 80 6.60 -25.02 1.78
N PRO A 81 7.27 -24.81 2.92
CA PRO A 81 7.68 -23.48 3.38
C PRO A 81 8.73 -22.83 2.47
N GLU A 82 9.58 -23.60 1.80
CA GLU A 82 10.58 -23.06 0.88
C GLU A 82 9.93 -22.66 -0.44
N GLN A 83 9.08 -23.53 -0.98
CA GLN A 83 8.33 -23.20 -2.20
C GLN A 83 7.37 -22.01 -1.99
N ALA A 84 6.77 -21.87 -0.80
CA ALA A 84 5.94 -20.72 -0.46
C ALA A 84 6.72 -19.40 -0.48
N ARG A 85 8.00 -19.40 -0.05
CA ARG A 85 8.85 -18.20 -0.13
C ARG A 85 9.09 -17.79 -1.57
N GLU A 86 9.39 -18.74 -2.45
CA GLU A 86 9.63 -18.46 -3.87
C GLU A 86 8.33 -18.02 -4.57
N ASP A 87 7.21 -18.64 -4.25
CA ASP A 87 5.88 -18.29 -4.79
C ASP A 87 5.44 -16.86 -4.43
N LEU A 88 5.82 -16.40 -3.22
CA LEU A 88 5.51 -15.08 -2.68
C LEU A 88 6.59 -14.02 -2.99
N LYS A 89 7.76 -14.41 -3.46
CA LYS A 89 8.88 -13.51 -3.77
C LYS A 89 8.49 -12.32 -4.65
N PRO A 90 7.70 -12.48 -5.74
CA PRO A 90 7.26 -11.34 -6.54
C PRO A 90 6.42 -10.32 -5.75
N PHE A 91 5.60 -10.79 -4.82
CA PHE A 91 4.78 -9.93 -3.96
C PHE A 91 5.62 -9.25 -2.87
N ASN A 92 6.59 -9.98 -2.29
CA ASN A 92 7.50 -9.44 -1.29
C ASN A 92 8.43 -8.38 -1.88
N GLU A 93 8.95 -8.60 -3.10
CA GLU A 93 9.74 -7.62 -3.85
C GLU A 93 8.91 -6.36 -4.16
N ALA A 94 7.68 -6.52 -4.66
CA ALA A 94 6.79 -5.39 -4.94
C ALA A 94 6.42 -4.59 -3.68
N LYS A 95 6.12 -5.29 -2.58
CA LYS A 95 5.82 -4.66 -1.29
C LYS A 95 7.04 -3.95 -0.70
N GLY A 96 8.23 -4.54 -0.82
CA GLY A 96 9.50 -3.95 -0.38
C GLY A 96 9.84 -2.68 -1.16
N GLY A 97 9.63 -2.68 -2.48
CA GLY A 97 9.78 -1.48 -3.31
C GLY A 97 8.89 -0.34 -2.82
N MET A 98 7.61 -0.62 -2.56
CA MET A 98 6.67 0.37 -2.05
C MET A 98 7.06 0.93 -0.67
N ILE A 99 7.63 0.11 0.22
CA ILE A 99 8.12 0.57 1.53
C ILE A 99 9.35 1.46 1.35
N ASN A 100 10.28 1.06 0.48
CA ASN A 100 11.48 1.83 0.18
C ASN A 100 11.14 3.20 -0.43
N ASP A 101 10.11 3.26 -1.29
CA ASP A 101 9.60 4.51 -1.83
C ASP A 101 9.07 5.43 -0.72
N VAL A 102 8.37 4.90 0.28
CA VAL A 102 7.90 5.71 1.42
C VAL A 102 9.06 6.22 2.28
N VAL A 103 10.02 5.34 2.63
CA VAL A 103 11.17 5.71 3.46
C VAL A 103 12.04 6.77 2.77
N SER A 104 12.33 6.58 1.48
CA SER A 104 13.12 7.55 0.72
C SER A 104 12.47 8.93 0.62
N ASN A 105 11.13 8.99 0.55
CA ASN A 105 10.40 10.27 0.61
C ASN A 105 10.50 10.94 1.98
N ILE A 106 10.47 10.17 3.07
CA ILE A 106 10.63 10.71 4.43
C ILE A 106 12.05 11.25 4.65
N ASP A 107 13.07 10.50 4.23
CA ASP A 107 14.47 10.95 4.30
C ASP A 107 14.68 12.22 3.46
N ALA A 108 14.11 12.27 2.25
CA ALA A 108 14.18 13.46 1.40
C ALA A 108 13.53 14.68 2.07
N ILE A 109 12.41 14.51 2.76
CA ILE A 109 11.77 15.57 3.55
C ILE A 109 12.65 15.96 4.74
N ASP A 110 13.20 15.00 5.50
CA ASP A 110 14.08 15.28 6.65
C ASP A 110 15.29 16.13 6.24
N HIS A 111 15.89 15.83 5.10
CA HIS A 111 16.98 16.60 4.51
C HIS A 111 16.58 18.03 4.09
N ILE A 112 15.31 18.26 3.73
CA ILE A 112 14.79 19.60 3.40
C ILE A 112 14.39 20.36 4.67
N THR A 113 13.84 19.68 5.68
CA THR A 113 13.38 20.30 6.94
C THR A 113 14.49 20.55 7.95
N LYS A 114 15.65 19.89 7.84
CA LYS A 114 16.84 20.29 8.61
C LYS A 114 17.37 21.61 8.06
N ALA A 115 16.93 22.70 8.68
CA ALA A 115 17.62 23.98 8.64
C ALA A 115 19.12 23.74 8.92
N GLN A 116 19.98 24.39 8.13
CA GLN A 116 21.44 24.26 8.24
C GLN A 116 21.88 24.27 9.71
N PRO A 117 22.85 23.42 10.11
CA PRO A 117 23.36 23.42 11.48
C PRO A 117 23.70 24.87 11.86
N PRO A 118 23.31 25.34 13.06
CA PRO A 118 23.45 26.74 13.43
C PRO A 118 24.89 27.15 13.21
N LYS A 119 25.12 28.08 12.27
CA LYS A 119 26.44 28.61 11.94
C LYS A 119 27.09 29.02 13.26
N GLU A 120 28.18 28.36 13.65
CA GLU A 120 28.87 28.69 14.89
C GLU A 120 29.39 30.13 14.78
N ILE A 121 28.70 31.06 15.43
CA ILE A 121 29.11 32.46 15.47
C ILE A 121 30.26 32.56 16.47
N ILE A 122 31.49 32.64 15.97
CA ILE A 122 32.69 32.83 16.78
C ILE A 122 32.63 34.24 17.40
N LYS A 123 32.65 34.33 18.73
CA LYS A 123 32.68 35.59 19.46
C LYS A 123 34.06 35.87 20.03
N ILE A 124 34.56 37.09 19.86
CA ILE A 124 35.86 37.54 20.34
C ILE A 124 35.71 38.21 21.70
N ARG A 125 36.55 37.83 22.67
CA ARG A 125 36.56 38.43 24.02
C ARG A 125 37.45 39.68 24.05
N CYS A 126 36.91 40.81 24.51
CA CYS A 126 37.67 42.04 24.72
C CYS A 126 38.71 41.88 25.83
N ARG A 127 39.95 42.29 25.58
CA ARG A 127 41.06 42.20 26.55
C ARG A 127 40.94 43.15 27.75
N ASN A 128 40.16 44.23 27.60
CA ASN A 128 40.06 45.27 28.62
C ASN A 128 38.92 45.03 29.63
N CYS A 129 37.78 44.49 29.19
CA CYS A 129 36.60 44.30 30.05
C CYS A 129 35.99 42.90 29.98
N ASN A 130 36.61 41.97 29.24
CA ASN A 130 36.12 40.59 29.03
C ASN A 130 34.74 40.46 28.36
N GLY A 131 34.18 41.54 27.79
CA GLY A 131 32.94 41.49 27.02
C GLY A 131 33.08 40.67 25.73
N LEU A 132 32.03 39.92 25.36
CA LEU A 132 31.97 39.13 24.12
C LEU A 132 31.47 39.98 22.97
N ASN A 133 32.29 40.16 21.95
CA ASN A 133 31.99 40.91 20.72
C ASN A 133 31.94 39.99 19.52
N ASP A 134 31.34 40.47 18.45
CA ASP A 134 31.21 39.77 17.19
C ASP A 134 32.56 39.85 16.42
N GLU A 135 32.85 38.89 15.55
CA GLU A 135 34.19 38.73 14.93
C GLU A 135 34.65 39.91 14.06
N ASP A 136 33.71 40.71 13.57
CA ASP A 136 33.92 41.89 12.75
C ASP A 136 33.95 43.21 13.54
N ALA A 137 33.79 43.15 14.86
CA ALA A 137 33.77 44.34 15.71
C ALA A 137 35.18 44.90 15.94
N LYS A 138 35.40 46.16 15.54
CA LYS A 138 36.66 46.89 15.81
C LYS A 138 36.73 47.46 17.23
N PHE A 139 35.57 47.78 17.82
CA PHE A 139 35.48 48.38 19.16
C PHE A 139 34.52 47.60 20.05
N CYS A 140 34.86 47.52 21.34
CA CYS A 140 34.11 46.75 22.32
C CYS A 140 32.78 47.40 22.61
N LYS A 141 31.66 46.67 22.39
CA LYS A 141 30.32 47.18 22.67
C LYS A 141 30.04 47.46 24.15
N SER A 142 30.85 46.92 25.05
CA SER A 142 30.69 47.10 26.50
C SER A 142 31.57 48.21 27.10
N CYS A 143 32.76 48.48 26.55
CA CYS A 143 33.68 49.48 27.13
C CYS A 143 34.25 50.50 26.13
N GLY A 144 33.89 50.42 24.85
CA GLY A 144 34.30 51.37 23.82
C GLY A 144 35.78 51.30 23.40
N LYS A 145 36.60 50.49 24.07
CA LYS A 145 38.01 50.30 23.68
C LYS A 145 38.14 49.35 22.48
N GLU A 146 39.20 49.52 21.71
CA GLU A 146 39.55 48.61 20.60
C GLU A 146 39.73 47.16 21.12
N ILE A 147 39.18 46.18 20.39
CA ILE A 147 39.06 44.77 20.82
C ILE A 147 40.32 43.98 20.51
#